data_AF-A0A182EM26-F1
#
_entry.id   AF-A0A182EM26-F1
#
_cell.length_a   1.000
_cell.length_b   1.000
_cell.length_c   1.000
_cell.angle_alpha   90.00
_cell.angle_beta   90.00
_cell.angle_gamma   90.00
#
_symmetry.space_group_name_H-M   'P 1'
#
loop_
_entity.id
_entity.type
_entity.pdbx_description
1 polymer ?
#
loop_
_entity_poly.entity_id
_entity_poly.type
_entity_poly.pdbx_seq_one_letter_code
_entity_poly.pdbx_strand_id
1 'polypeptide(L)'
;MPCRLVVMRHGERIDDLFPDWIRKSTSSGSYQAFDLNMPLALPKLKRPFKYYEGDTIISEMGFVLAEMVGRGLLVNKSIPDIIYTSPALRCVQTAHSALKAMSKENEIKIRIEP
;
A
#
# COMPACT_ATOMS: atom_id res chain seq x y z
N MET A 1 24.28 -9.87 -17.20
CA MET A 1 24.08 -9.27 -15.86
C MET A 1 23.35 -10.28 -15.00
N PRO A 2 23.68 -10.44 -13.70
CA PRO A 2 22.96 -11.36 -12.82
C PRO A 2 21.50 -10.90 -12.64
N CYS A 3 20.56 -11.84 -12.71
CA CYS A 3 19.17 -11.59 -12.36
C CYS A 3 19.06 -11.44 -10.83
N ARG A 4 18.43 -10.36 -10.36
CA ARG A 4 18.20 -10.11 -8.94
C ARG A 4 16.71 -10.15 -8.64
N LEU A 5 16.34 -10.96 -7.65
CA LEU A 5 14.99 -10.99 -7.09
C LEU A 5 15.01 -10.30 -5.72
N VAL A 6 14.09 -9.34 -5.53
CA VAL A 6 13.84 -8.70 -4.24
C VAL A 6 12.43 -9.07 -3.80
N VAL A 7 12.30 -9.57 -2.58
CA VAL A 7 11.01 -9.91 -1.98
C VAL A 7 10.76 -8.95 -0.82
N MET A 8 9.56 -8.36 -0.78
CA MET A 8 9.16 -7.36 0.20
C MET A 8 7.79 -7.71 0.76
N ARG A 9 7.64 -7.67 2.09
CA ARG A 9 6.34 -7.78 2.75
C ARG A 9 5.57 -6.46 2.61
N HIS A 10 4.25 -6.52 2.59
CA HIS A 10 3.41 -5.32 2.65
C HIS A 10 3.69 -4.48 3.90
N GLY A 11 3.37 -3.19 3.83
CA GLY A 11 3.45 -2.26 4.96
C GLY A 11 2.49 -2.59 6.11
N GLU A 12 2.61 -1.84 7.20
CA GLU A 12 1.75 -1.93 8.37
C GLU A 12 0.27 -1.82 7.99
N ARG A 13 -0.56 -2.73 8.51
CA ARG A 13 -1.98 -2.81 8.18
C ARG A 13 -2.82 -2.05 9.21
N ILE A 14 -3.91 -1.44 8.74
CA ILE A 14 -4.83 -0.69 9.61
C ILE A 14 -5.63 -1.59 10.56
N ASP A 15 -6.00 -2.80 10.13
CA ASP A 15 -6.77 -3.74 10.96
C ASP A 15 -5.93 -4.39 12.07
N ASP A 16 -4.62 -4.54 11.86
CA ASP A 16 -3.69 -5.00 12.91
C ASP A 16 -3.55 -3.95 14.03
N LEU A 17 -3.55 -2.65 13.68
CA LEU A 17 -3.47 -1.56 14.66
C LEU A 17 -4.81 -1.23 15.31
N PHE A 18 -5.87 -1.29 14.51
CA PHE A 18 -7.20 -0.82 14.87
C PHE A 18 -8.24 -1.88 14.46
N PRO A 19 -8.46 -2.95 15.25
CA PRO A 19 -9.34 -4.06 14.87
C PRO A 19 -10.78 -3.64 14.48
N ASP A 20 -11.28 -2.56 15.07
CA ASP A 20 -12.63 -2.01 14.87
C ASP A 20 -12.68 -0.81 13.91
N TRP A 21 -11.62 -0.58 13.12
CA TRP A 21 -11.45 0.68 12.38
C TRP A 21 -12.61 0.99 11.43
N ILE A 22 -13.21 -0.01 10.79
CA ILE A 22 -14.31 0.21 9.84
C ILE A 22 -15.49 0.83 10.58
N ARG A 23 -15.95 0.19 11.67
CA ARG A 23 -17.06 0.70 12.49
C ARG A 23 -16.78 2.10 13.04
N LYS A 24 -15.57 2.34 13.55
CA LYS A 24 -15.18 3.64 14.14
C LYS A 24 -15.03 4.73 13.08
N SER A 25 -14.47 4.41 11.92
CA SER A 25 -14.21 5.38 10.85
C SER A 25 -15.44 5.68 10.01
N THR A 26 -16.51 4.89 10.07
CA THR A 26 -17.75 5.13 9.30
C THR A 26 -18.96 5.50 10.15
N SER A 27 -18.77 5.85 11.43
CA SER A 27 -19.89 6.14 12.35
C SER A 27 -20.72 7.36 11.94
N SER A 28 -20.14 8.29 11.17
CA SER A 28 -20.82 9.48 10.64
C SER A 28 -21.50 9.26 9.28
N GLY A 29 -21.53 8.02 8.78
CA GLY A 29 -22.08 7.65 7.47
C GLY A 29 -21.10 7.79 6.30
N SER A 30 -19.89 8.30 6.54
CA SER A 30 -18.79 8.34 5.58
C SER A 30 -17.46 8.08 6.28
N TYR A 31 -16.41 7.74 5.52
CA TYR A 31 -15.08 7.52 6.09
C TYR A 31 -14.51 8.80 6.71
N GLN A 32 -14.09 8.70 7.96
CA GLN A 32 -13.36 9.71 8.68
C GLN A 32 -12.23 9.03 9.47
N ALA A 33 -11.00 9.45 9.22
CA ALA A 33 -9.85 9.04 10.02
C ALA A 33 -10.02 9.59 11.45
N PHE A 34 -9.88 8.71 12.45
CA PHE A 34 -9.93 9.08 13.87
C PHE A 34 -8.55 9.07 14.55
N ASP A 35 -7.52 8.61 13.83
CA ASP A 35 -6.14 8.56 14.29
C ASP A 35 -5.22 9.05 13.16
N LEU A 36 -4.12 9.71 13.52
CA LEU A 36 -3.17 10.28 12.56
C LEU A 36 -2.47 9.22 11.70
N ASN A 37 -2.40 7.98 12.17
CA ASN A 37 -1.82 6.88 11.40
C ASN A 37 -2.83 6.25 10.42
N MET A 38 -4.09 6.70 10.41
CA MET A 38 -5.07 6.27 9.42
C MET A 38 -4.99 7.14 8.15
N PRO A 39 -5.16 6.56 6.95
CA PRO A 39 -5.15 7.36 5.74
C PRO A 39 -6.21 8.44 5.73
N LEU A 40 -5.89 9.65 5.27
CA LEU A 40 -6.84 10.76 5.23
C LEU A 40 -8.06 10.46 4.35
N ALA A 41 -7.87 9.66 3.30
CA ALA A 41 -8.93 9.18 2.43
C ALA A 41 -8.66 7.74 2.02
N LEU A 42 -9.75 6.97 1.87
CA LEU A 42 -9.66 5.64 1.27
C LEU A 42 -9.49 5.72 -0.25
N PRO A 43 -8.88 4.70 -0.86
CA PRO A 43 -8.87 4.60 -2.32
C PRO A 43 -10.31 4.58 -2.85
N LYS A 44 -10.54 5.30 -3.96
CA LYS A 44 -11.84 5.38 -4.64
C LYS A 44 -12.15 4.05 -5.33
N LEU A 45 -12.59 3.07 -4.56
CA LEU A 45 -12.98 1.76 -5.04
C LEU A 45 -14.51 1.69 -5.17
N LYS A 46 -14.99 1.10 -6.26
CA LYS A 46 -16.43 0.79 -6.44
C LYS A 46 -16.82 -0.42 -5.58
N ARG A 47 -16.64 -0.35 -4.26
CA ARG A 47 -16.97 -1.42 -3.31
C ARG A 47 -17.52 -0.90 -1.98
N PRO A 48 -18.40 -1.66 -1.30
CA PRO A 48 -18.86 -1.33 0.06
C PRO A 48 -17.72 -1.31 1.10
N PHE A 49 -17.88 -0.48 2.14
CA PHE A 49 -16.93 -0.37 3.25
C PHE A 49 -16.64 -1.70 3.96
N LYS A 50 -17.67 -2.52 4.18
CA LYS A 50 -17.52 -3.85 4.80
C LYS A 50 -16.51 -4.76 4.09
N TYR A 51 -16.23 -4.56 2.80
CA TYR A 51 -15.28 -5.39 2.07
C TYR A 51 -13.82 -5.12 2.45
N TYR A 52 -13.54 -4.03 3.17
CA TYR A 52 -12.23 -3.82 3.76
C TYR A 52 -11.93 -4.77 4.93
N GLU A 53 -12.92 -5.46 5.50
CA GLU A 53 -12.69 -6.49 6.55
C GLU A 53 -11.86 -7.66 6.01
N GLY A 54 -12.15 -8.10 4.78
CA GLY A 54 -11.40 -9.18 4.11
C GLY A 54 -10.19 -8.70 3.30
N ASP A 55 -10.11 -7.39 3.01
CA ASP A 55 -9.08 -6.80 2.16
C ASP A 55 -8.72 -5.38 2.61
N THR A 56 -8.08 -5.35 3.77
CA THR A 56 -7.66 -4.12 4.47
C THR A 56 -6.62 -3.31 3.69
N ILE A 57 -6.41 -2.08 4.15
CA ILE A 57 -5.42 -1.13 3.64
C ILE A 57 -4.20 -1.03 4.57
N ILE A 58 -3.14 -0.41 4.06
CA ILE A 58 -1.99 0.02 4.89
C ILE A 58 -2.24 1.35 5.60
N SER A 59 -1.51 1.57 6.69
CA SER A 59 -1.51 2.82 7.46
C SER A 59 -0.71 3.94 6.78
N GLU A 60 -0.80 5.17 7.31
CA GLU A 60 0.08 6.28 6.88
C GLU A 60 1.56 5.91 7.08
N MET A 61 1.91 5.29 8.21
CA MET A 61 3.26 4.75 8.41
C MET A 61 3.62 3.64 7.43
N GLY A 62 2.66 2.77 7.08
CA GLY A 62 2.84 1.77 6.03
C GLY A 62 3.19 2.38 4.67
N PHE A 63 2.53 3.49 4.30
CA PHE A 63 2.86 4.25 3.09
C PHE A 63 4.26 4.86 3.17
N VAL A 64 4.58 5.56 4.28
CA VAL A 64 5.89 6.20 4.47
C VAL A 64 7.03 5.19 4.38
N LEU A 65 6.91 4.04 5.04
CA LEU A 65 7.95 3.00 5.00
C LEU A 65 8.11 2.42 3.59
N ALA A 66 7.02 2.20 2.86
CA ALA A 66 7.08 1.74 1.47
C ALA A 66 7.78 2.78 0.56
N GLU A 67 7.48 4.06 0.72
CA GLU A 67 8.17 5.14 0.00
C GLU A 67 9.67 5.19 0.35
N MET A 68 10.03 5.03 1.63
CA MET A 68 11.43 5.00 2.06
C MET A 68 12.20 3.85 1.39
N VAL A 69 11.61 2.66 1.29
CA VAL A 69 12.20 1.53 0.55
C VAL A 69 12.38 1.88 -0.92
N GLY A 70 11.36 2.47 -1.56
CA GLY A 70 11.44 2.95 -2.95
C GLY A 70 12.59 3.93 -3.17
N ARG A 71 12.73 4.95 -2.31
CA ARG A 71 13.86 5.90 -2.35
C ARG A 71 15.19 5.19 -2.19
N GLY A 72 15.27 4.21 -1.30
CA GLY A 72 16.45 3.36 -1.11
C GLY A 72 16.85 2.61 -2.38
N LEU A 73 15.88 2.02 -3.09
CA LEU A 73 16.13 1.34 -4.38
C LEU A 73 16.65 2.32 -5.44
N LEU A 74 16.06 3.53 -5.51
CA LEU A 74 16.50 4.58 -6.43
C LEU A 74 17.95 5.02 -6.16
N VAL A 75 18.27 5.37 -4.91
CA VAL A 75 19.61 5.83 -4.49
C VAL A 75 20.67 4.77 -4.77
N ASN A 76 20.34 3.49 -4.53
CA ASN A 76 21.24 2.37 -4.80
C ASN A 76 21.28 1.93 -6.27
N LYS A 77 20.65 2.69 -7.19
CA LYS A 77 20.56 2.36 -8.62
C LYS A 77 20.05 0.92 -8.85
N SER A 78 19.17 0.44 -7.98
CA SER A 78 18.60 -0.90 -7.96
C SER A 78 17.11 -0.85 -8.34
N ILE A 79 16.79 -0.06 -9.37
CA ILE A 79 15.43 0.09 -9.88
C ILE A 79 15.00 -1.25 -10.50
N PRO A 80 13.85 -1.82 -10.10
CA PRO A 80 13.37 -3.07 -10.67
C PRO A 80 12.90 -2.88 -12.12
N ASP A 81 13.18 -3.84 -13.00
CA ASP A 81 12.62 -3.85 -14.36
C ASP A 81 11.13 -4.26 -14.37
N ILE A 82 10.75 -5.12 -13.42
CA ILE A 82 9.41 -5.70 -13.31
C ILE A 82 9.01 -5.73 -11.84
N ILE A 83 7.75 -5.37 -11.56
CA ILE A 83 7.16 -5.44 -10.22
C ILE A 83 5.97 -6.39 -10.25
N TYR A 84 5.99 -7.37 -9.34
CA TYR A 84 4.86 -8.26 -9.05
C TYR A 84 4.31 -7.96 -7.66
N THR A 85 3.02 -8.21 -7.47
CA THR A 85 2.36 -8.08 -6.17
C THR A 85 1.22 -9.08 -6.03
N SER A 86 0.98 -9.50 -4.79
CA SER A 86 -0.25 -10.23 -4.43
C SER A 86 -1.48 -9.35 -4.67
N PRO A 87 -2.67 -9.93 -4.97
CA PRO A 87 -3.90 -9.18 -5.20
C PRO A 87 -4.42 -8.41 -3.97
N ALA A 88 -3.91 -8.69 -2.77
CA ALA A 88 -4.32 -7.97 -1.57
C ALA A 88 -4.04 -6.47 -1.68
N LEU A 89 -5.02 -5.63 -1.32
CA LEU A 89 -4.93 -4.17 -1.47
C LEU A 89 -3.72 -3.58 -0.76
N ARG A 90 -3.41 -4.07 0.45
CA ARG A 90 -2.19 -3.71 1.19
C ARG A 90 -0.90 -3.94 0.39
N CYS A 91 -0.82 -5.02 -0.38
CA CYS A 91 0.34 -5.35 -1.20
C CYS A 91 0.44 -4.42 -2.42
N VAL A 92 -0.70 -4.15 -3.07
CA VAL A 92 -0.79 -3.20 -4.20
C VAL A 92 -0.40 -1.78 -3.75
N GLN A 93 -0.92 -1.32 -2.61
CA GLN A 93 -0.59 -0.02 -2.03
C GLN A 93 0.90 0.10 -1.69
N THR A 94 1.48 -0.93 -1.06
CA THR A 94 2.91 -0.95 -0.74
C THR A 94 3.76 -0.85 -2.02
N ALA A 95 3.46 -1.67 -3.03
CA ALA A 95 4.18 -1.66 -4.30
C ALA A 95 4.04 -0.31 -5.03
N HIS A 96 2.85 0.27 -5.02
CA HIS A 96 2.58 1.58 -5.62
C HIS A 96 3.37 2.70 -4.94
N SER A 97 3.40 2.75 -3.62
CA SER A 97 4.16 3.76 -2.88
C SER A 97 5.66 3.65 -3.10
N ALA A 98 6.22 2.44 -3.11
CA ALA A 98 7.61 2.23 -3.45
C ALA A 98 7.91 2.70 -4.89
N LEU A 99 7.04 2.38 -5.85
CA LEU A 99 7.19 2.77 -7.26
C LEU A 99 7.09 4.30 -7.46
N LYS A 100 6.12 4.93 -6.81
CA LYS A 100 5.93 6.38 -6.81
C LYS A 100 7.15 7.11 -6.27
N ALA A 101 7.73 6.62 -5.17
CA ALA A 101 8.92 7.21 -4.58
C ALA A 101 10.18 7.10 -5.45
N MET A 102 10.18 6.19 -6.44
CA MET A 102 11.22 6.11 -7.48
C MET A 102 10.93 7.01 -8.69
N SER A 103 9.75 7.65 -8.76
CA SER A 103 9.25 8.40 -9.92
C SER A 103 9.19 7.59 -11.22
N LYS A 104 8.81 6.31 -11.12
CA LYS A 104 8.80 5.35 -12.26
C LYS A 104 7.41 4.83 -12.65
N GLU A 105 6.33 5.45 -12.17
CA GLU A 105 4.94 5.01 -12.41
C GLU A 105 4.53 5.01 -13.90
N ASN A 106 5.18 5.86 -14.70
CA ASN A 106 4.96 5.93 -16.15
C ASN A 106 5.77 4.89 -16.93
N GLU A 107 6.81 4.32 -16.33
CA GLU A 107 7.74 3.39 -16.98
C GLU A 107 7.47 1.94 -16.60
N ILE A 108 7.20 1.67 -15.31
CA ILE A 108 7.01 0.32 -14.78
C ILE A 108 5.55 0.15 -14.36
N LYS A 109 4.93 -0.96 -14.79
CA LYS A 109 3.57 -1.34 -14.37
C LYS A 109 3.63 -2.46 -13.34
N ILE A 110 2.77 -2.35 -12.33
CA ILE A 110 2.61 -3.38 -11.29
C ILE A 110 1.79 -4.53 -11.88
N ARG A 111 2.33 -5.74 -11.82
CA ARG A 111 1.66 -6.98 -12.25
C ARG A 111 1.04 -7.66 -11.03
N ILE A 112 -0.27 -7.83 -11.03
CA ILE A 112 -0.98 -8.51 -9.94
C ILE A 112 -0.99 -10.01 -10.25
N GLU A 113 -0.49 -10.84 -9.33
CA GLU A 113 -0.38 -12.30 -9.46
C GLU A 113 -1.07 -12.98 -8.25
N PRO A 114 -2.15 -13.77 -8.47
CA PRO A 114 -2.89 -14.47 -7.42
C PRO A 114 -2.12 -15.57 -6.66
#